data_AF-A0A2E0R9M9-F1
#
_entry.id   AF-A0A2E0R9M9-F1
#
_cell.length_a   1.000
_cell.length_b   1.000
_cell.length_c   1.000
_cell.angle_alpha   90.00
_cell.angle_beta   90.00
_cell.angle_gamma   90.00
#
_symmetry.space_group_name_H-M   'P 1'
#
loop_
_entity.id
_entity.type
_entity.pdbx_description
1 polymer ?
#
loop_
_entity_poly.entity_id
_entity_poly.type
_entity_poly.pdbx_seq_one_letter_code
_entity_poly.pdbx_strand_id
1 'polypeptide(L)'
;MVTQLISTFTWRSLFALQVPIGLFVLYCLQTNDGSEEIRKPIKIDRVGSVLTIIGLTTLILPIVKSGDWGFTSSKPLTLFSIALVLLTILIKRSLTLDNSPLQTQLFIHRNFSLACAMSLFAGIAFYAHWLAILLFMVEIWEFTLIEAGLLLTIMPASMSLFSVWFGKLADSRGYRPIVIPGLITYSLLFLIMWVNIDQDPQLLITIPALIGSGIGMASVWPTLTSIGANAIGDNSISSGTSIIHTIQRIGGALGIAIVLAVISGLSGSDTFFAHRSAILVMPIAGAMTLLLSCFLDAPQRDFR
;
A
#
# COMPACT_ATOMS: atom_id res chain seq x y z
N MET A 1 -14.52 -0.48 -29.28
CA MET A 1 -13.12 -0.22 -29.69
C MET A 1 -12.10 -0.75 -28.67
N VAL A 2 -12.32 -0.60 -27.35
CA VAL A 2 -11.42 -1.18 -26.31
C VAL A 2 -11.64 -2.69 -26.06
N THR A 3 -12.88 -3.18 -26.21
CA THR A 3 -13.19 -4.63 -26.20
C THR A 3 -12.45 -5.40 -27.28
N GLN A 4 -12.20 -4.79 -28.43
CA GLN A 4 -11.40 -5.38 -29.50
C GLN A 4 -9.92 -5.47 -29.11
N LEU A 5 -9.35 -4.46 -28.44
CA LEU A 5 -7.95 -4.51 -28.01
C LEU A 5 -7.70 -5.67 -27.05
N ILE A 6 -8.60 -6.01 -26.11
CA ILE A 6 -8.38 -7.15 -25.21
C ILE A 6 -8.68 -8.50 -25.90
N SER A 7 -9.57 -8.53 -26.89
CA SER A 7 -9.81 -9.75 -27.70
C SER A 7 -8.68 -10.07 -28.68
N THR A 8 -7.92 -9.06 -29.12
CA THR A 8 -6.77 -9.24 -30.06
C THR A 8 -5.43 -9.21 -29.34
N PHE A 9 -5.30 -8.43 -28.27
CA PHE A 9 -4.14 -8.41 -27.42
C PHE A 9 -4.41 -9.22 -26.16
N THR A 10 -3.89 -10.46 -26.15
CA THR A 10 -3.76 -11.27 -24.94
C THR A 10 -3.15 -10.45 -23.80
N TRP A 11 -3.52 -10.69 -22.54
CA TRP A 11 -2.95 -10.06 -21.33
C TRP A 11 -1.42 -9.88 -21.34
N ARG A 12 -0.70 -10.74 -22.07
CA ARG A 12 0.76 -10.65 -22.32
C ARG A 12 1.20 -9.32 -22.95
N SER A 13 0.36 -8.67 -23.74
CA SER A 13 0.63 -7.37 -24.37
C SER A 13 0.80 -6.25 -23.34
N LEU A 14 0.06 -6.30 -22.23
CA LEU A 14 0.16 -5.32 -21.15
C LEU A 14 1.53 -5.44 -20.45
N PHE A 15 2.08 -6.65 -20.38
CA PHE A 15 3.45 -6.89 -19.92
C PHE A 15 4.47 -6.46 -20.99
N ALA A 16 4.20 -6.74 -22.27
CA ALA A 16 5.05 -6.31 -23.37
C ALA A 16 5.17 -4.77 -23.44
N LEU A 17 4.12 -4.03 -23.05
CA LEU A 17 4.13 -2.56 -22.99
C LEU A 17 5.09 -2.01 -21.91
N GLN A 18 5.34 -2.77 -20.85
CA GLN A 18 6.32 -2.37 -19.81
C GLN A 18 7.77 -2.58 -20.27
N VAL A 19 8.03 -3.50 -21.21
CA VAL A 19 9.38 -3.83 -21.69
C VAL A 19 10.08 -2.62 -22.35
N PRO A 20 9.45 -1.86 -23.29
CA PRO A 20 10.04 -0.65 -23.86
C PRO A 20 10.42 0.39 -22.80
N ILE A 21 9.61 0.56 -21.77
CA ILE A 21 9.90 1.50 -20.67
C ILE A 21 11.15 1.03 -19.92
N GLY A 22 11.25 -0.26 -19.61
CA GLY A 22 12.45 -0.84 -18.98
C GLY A 22 13.70 -0.69 -19.85
N LEU A 23 13.60 -0.96 -21.14
CA LEU A 23 14.70 -0.77 -22.10
C LEU A 23 15.12 0.70 -22.22
N PHE A 24 14.16 1.62 -22.23
CA PHE A 24 14.42 3.06 -22.26
C PHE A 24 15.17 3.53 -21.02
N VAL A 25 14.77 3.07 -19.82
CA VAL A 25 15.49 3.36 -18.57
C VAL A 25 16.92 2.80 -18.62
N LEU A 26 17.12 1.57 -19.10
CA LEU A 26 18.45 0.97 -19.26
C LEU A 26 19.32 1.78 -20.24
N TYR A 27 18.73 2.24 -21.34
CA TYR A 27 19.41 3.12 -22.29
C TYR A 27 19.83 4.44 -21.64
N CYS A 28 18.93 5.11 -20.92
CA CYS A 28 19.24 6.36 -20.21
C CYS A 28 20.35 6.18 -19.17
N LEU A 29 20.37 5.05 -18.44
CA LEU A 29 21.42 4.72 -17.48
C LEU A 29 22.78 4.51 -18.14
N GLN A 30 22.82 3.95 -19.36
CA GLN A 30 24.06 3.79 -20.12
C GLN A 30 24.61 5.11 -20.66
N THR A 31 23.74 6.10 -20.89
CA THR A 31 24.13 7.41 -21.43
C THR A 31 24.46 8.46 -20.38
N ASN A 32 24.21 8.18 -19.09
CA ASN A 32 24.41 9.13 -18.01
C ASN A 32 25.63 8.74 -17.18
N ASP A 33 26.79 9.34 -17.46
CA ASP A 33 28.06 9.16 -16.71
C ASP A 33 28.04 9.83 -15.31
N GLY A 34 26.85 9.97 -14.70
CA GLY A 34 26.59 10.83 -13.56
C GLY A 34 26.81 10.19 -12.19
N SER A 35 27.89 10.63 -11.54
CA SER A 35 28.31 10.49 -10.13
C SER A 35 28.75 9.09 -9.67
N GLU A 36 30.07 8.86 -9.68
CA GLU A 36 30.73 7.96 -8.75
C GLU A 36 30.57 8.50 -7.32
N GLU A 37 29.39 8.38 -6.73
CA GLU A 37 29.33 8.30 -5.28
C GLU A 37 30.07 7.03 -4.90
N ILE A 38 31.19 7.20 -4.19
CA ILE A 38 31.97 6.12 -3.58
C ILE A 38 31.04 5.41 -2.57
N ARG A 39 30.20 4.51 -3.07
CA ARG A 39 29.40 3.61 -2.26
C ARG A 39 30.39 2.68 -1.61
N LYS A 40 30.66 2.91 -0.32
CA LYS A 40 31.34 1.93 0.52
C LYS A 40 30.69 0.57 0.26
N PRO A 41 31.46 -0.52 0.07
CA PRO A 41 30.88 -1.83 -0.17
C PRO A 41 30.03 -2.24 1.05
N ILE A 42 28.71 -2.05 0.96
CA ILE A 42 27.78 -2.48 1.99
C ILE A 42 27.78 -4.01 1.93
N LYS A 43 28.22 -4.65 3.02
CA LYS A 43 28.15 -6.10 3.13
C LYS A 43 26.69 -6.50 3.28
N ILE A 44 26.10 -7.01 2.20
CA ILE A 44 24.71 -7.50 2.20
C ILE A 44 24.61 -8.76 3.08
N ASP A 45 23.73 -8.73 4.08
CA ASP A 45 23.36 -9.92 4.84
C ASP A 45 22.47 -10.85 3.99
N ARG A 46 23.11 -11.70 3.17
CA ARG A 46 22.42 -12.66 2.29
C ARG A 46 21.46 -13.58 3.05
N VAL A 47 21.86 -14.02 4.25
CA VAL A 47 21.05 -14.90 5.08
C VAL A 47 19.82 -14.15 5.59
N GLY A 48 20.02 -12.93 6.11
CA GLY A 48 18.92 -12.05 6.50
C GLY A 48 17.95 -11.79 5.34
N SER A 49 18.46 -11.49 4.14
CA SER A 49 17.62 -11.27 2.96
C SER A 49 16.77 -12.50 2.60
N VAL A 50 17.37 -13.70 2.61
CA VAL A 50 16.63 -14.95 2.34
C VAL A 50 15.58 -15.21 3.42
N LEU A 51 15.92 -15.02 4.70
CA LEU A 51 14.97 -15.14 5.80
C LEU A 51 13.80 -14.17 5.66
N THR A 52 14.05 -12.93 5.27
CA THR A 52 13.01 -11.93 5.02
C THR A 52 12.10 -12.35 3.87
N ILE A 53 12.65 -12.80 2.74
CA ILE A 53 11.87 -13.25 1.58
C ILE A 53 10.97 -14.43 1.96
N ILE A 54 11.55 -15.47 2.56
CA ILE A 54 10.78 -16.67 2.92
C ILE A 54 9.78 -16.33 4.01
N GLY A 55 10.18 -15.58 5.04
CA GLY A 55 9.33 -15.17 6.15
C GLY A 55 8.10 -14.39 5.68
N LEU A 56 8.30 -13.35 4.87
CA LEU A 56 7.21 -12.57 4.26
C LEU A 56 6.32 -13.41 3.36
N THR A 57 6.92 -14.30 2.56
CA THR A 57 6.14 -15.22 1.70
C THR A 57 5.25 -16.12 2.54
N THR A 58 5.79 -16.76 3.58
CA THR A 58 5.04 -17.63 4.48
C THR A 58 4.00 -16.88 5.31
N LEU A 59 4.19 -15.58 5.55
CA LEU A 59 3.22 -14.74 6.25
C LEU A 59 2.07 -14.31 5.33
N ILE A 60 2.38 -13.86 4.11
CA ILE A 60 1.42 -13.25 3.18
C ILE A 60 0.64 -14.28 2.37
N LEU A 61 1.30 -15.36 1.93
CA LEU A 61 0.68 -16.40 1.12
C LEU A 61 -0.62 -16.98 1.72
N PRO A 62 -0.67 -17.39 3.00
CA PRO A 62 -1.91 -17.92 3.59
C PRO A 62 -3.01 -16.87 3.71
N ILE A 63 -2.67 -15.59 3.86
CA ILE A 63 -3.62 -14.48 3.91
C ILE A 63 -4.29 -14.31 2.54
N VAL A 64 -3.50 -14.29 1.47
CA VAL A 64 -4.00 -14.13 0.09
C VAL A 64 -4.76 -15.36 -0.39
N LYS A 65 -4.31 -16.56 -0.02
CA LYS A 65 -4.94 -17.84 -0.41
C LYS A 65 -6.02 -18.32 0.56
N SER A 66 -6.40 -17.49 1.51
CA SER A 66 -7.37 -17.83 2.54
C SER A 66 -8.74 -18.22 1.99
N GLY A 67 -9.18 -17.61 0.88
CA GLY A 67 -10.43 -17.97 0.19
C GLY A 67 -10.41 -19.40 -0.36
N ASP A 68 -9.29 -19.83 -0.96
CA ASP A 68 -9.16 -21.17 -1.56
C ASP A 68 -8.88 -22.25 -0.51
N TRP A 69 -8.06 -21.95 0.49
CA TRP A 69 -7.55 -22.94 1.44
C TRP A 69 -8.37 -23.01 2.73
N GLY A 70 -9.18 -21.99 3.01
CA GLY A 70 -9.86 -21.81 4.30
C GLY A 70 -8.87 -21.44 5.41
N PHE A 71 -9.18 -20.39 6.17
CA PHE A 71 -8.28 -19.86 7.21
C PHE A 71 -7.90 -20.86 8.32
N THR A 72 -8.80 -21.79 8.65
CA THR A 72 -8.63 -22.76 9.75
C THR A 72 -8.03 -24.10 9.30
N SER A 73 -7.68 -24.25 8.02
CA SER A 73 -7.08 -25.49 7.55
C SER A 73 -5.62 -25.63 8.01
N SER A 74 -5.09 -26.84 7.96
CA SER A 74 -3.71 -27.14 8.40
C SER A 74 -2.64 -26.40 7.60
N LYS A 75 -2.92 -26.01 6.35
CA LYS A 75 -1.95 -25.32 5.47
C LYS A 75 -1.68 -23.87 5.92
N PRO A 76 -2.68 -22.98 6.11
CA PRO A 76 -2.43 -21.65 6.66
C PRO A 76 -1.81 -21.66 8.04
N LEU A 77 -2.27 -22.54 8.94
CA LEU A 77 -1.75 -22.63 10.30
C LEU A 77 -0.26 -23.03 10.34
N THR A 78 0.16 -23.97 9.48
CA THR A 78 1.58 -24.34 9.37
C THR A 78 2.42 -23.21 8.79
N LEU A 79 1.92 -22.52 7.75
CA LEU A 79 2.60 -21.37 7.17
C LEU A 79 2.75 -20.19 8.15
N PHE A 80 1.72 -19.89 8.95
CA PHE A 80 1.82 -18.87 10.01
C PHE A 80 2.80 -19.26 11.10
N SER A 81 2.84 -20.54 11.48
CA SER A 81 3.82 -21.05 12.45
C SER A 81 5.25 -20.93 11.92
N ILE A 82 5.48 -21.27 10.65
CA ILE A 82 6.78 -21.10 9.97
C ILE A 82 7.16 -19.61 9.90
N ALA A 83 6.22 -18.75 9.53
CA ALA A 83 6.44 -17.30 9.48
C ALA A 83 6.84 -16.76 10.86
N LEU A 84 6.17 -17.18 11.93
CA LEU A 84 6.49 -16.78 13.30
C LEU A 84 7.92 -17.18 13.68
N VAL A 85 8.33 -18.40 13.37
CA VAL A 85 9.70 -18.90 13.63
C VAL A 85 10.72 -18.10 12.83
N LEU A 86 10.51 -17.92 11.51
CA LEU A 86 11.45 -17.20 10.64
C LEU A 86 11.60 -15.73 11.03
N LEU A 87 10.49 -15.04 11.33
CA LEU A 87 10.53 -13.65 11.80
C LEU A 87 11.23 -13.54 13.16
N THR A 88 11.02 -14.49 14.07
CA THR A 88 11.72 -14.51 15.36
C THR A 88 13.22 -14.67 15.17
N ILE A 89 13.66 -15.56 14.27
CA ILE A 89 15.09 -15.72 13.93
C ILE A 89 15.63 -14.44 13.29
N LEU A 90 14.88 -13.83 12.36
CA LEU A 90 15.27 -12.58 11.71
C LEU A 90 15.44 -11.44 12.73
N ILE A 91 14.51 -11.28 13.68
CA ILE A 91 14.60 -10.26 14.73
C ILE A 91 15.83 -10.49 15.59
N LYS A 92 16.07 -11.73 16.06
CA LYS A 92 17.26 -12.07 16.87
C LYS A 92 18.57 -11.79 16.11
N ARG A 93 18.62 -12.13 14.82
CA ARG A 93 19.76 -11.84 13.94
C ARG A 93 19.94 -10.34 13.72
N SER A 94 18.84 -9.60 13.61
CA SER A 94 18.85 -8.16 13.42
C SER A 94 19.33 -7.38 14.63
N LEU A 95 19.13 -7.92 15.83
CA LEU A 95 19.67 -7.34 17.06
C LEU A 95 21.18 -7.51 17.20
N THR A 96 21.80 -8.42 16.44
CA THR A 96 23.23 -8.76 16.55
C THR A 96 24.07 -8.30 15.36
N LEU A 97 23.47 -7.97 14.21
CA LEU A 97 24.16 -7.57 12.99
C LEU A 97 23.74 -6.16 12.54
N ASP A 98 24.72 -5.26 12.42
CA ASP A 98 24.48 -3.87 11.97
C ASP A 98 24.01 -3.76 10.51
N ASN A 99 24.35 -4.74 9.66
CA ASN A 99 23.99 -4.78 8.24
C ASN A 99 22.73 -5.63 7.96
N SER A 100 21.92 -5.93 8.98
CA SER A 100 20.67 -6.68 8.79
C SER A 100 19.69 -5.88 7.91
N PRO A 101 18.90 -6.54 7.03
CA PRO A 101 17.83 -5.87 6.28
C PRO A 101 16.74 -5.26 7.16
N LEU A 102 16.60 -5.72 8.41
CA LEU A 102 15.71 -5.12 9.40
C LEU A 102 16.56 -4.39 10.44
N GLN A 103 16.75 -3.08 10.27
CA GLN A 103 17.47 -2.27 11.26
C GLN A 103 16.55 -1.93 12.44
N THR A 104 16.56 -2.76 13.47
CA THR A 104 15.68 -2.61 14.65
C THR A 104 15.89 -1.30 15.40
N GLN A 105 17.06 -0.69 15.28
CA GLN A 105 17.40 0.61 15.87
C GLN A 105 16.48 1.74 15.38
N LEU A 106 15.96 1.64 14.14
CA LEU A 106 15.01 2.60 13.59
C LEU A 106 13.72 2.72 14.41
N PHE A 107 13.27 1.63 15.02
CA PHE A 107 12.02 1.58 15.79
C PHE A 107 12.12 2.32 17.14
N ILE A 108 13.33 2.69 17.58
CA ILE A 108 13.53 3.55 18.75
C ILE A 108 13.00 4.96 18.47
N HIS A 109 13.06 5.42 17.21
CA HIS A 109 12.52 6.71 16.83
C HIS A 109 10.99 6.66 16.72
N ARG A 110 10.33 7.43 17.57
CA ARG A 110 8.86 7.50 17.65
C ARG A 110 8.20 7.77 16.30
N ASN A 111 8.71 8.74 15.53
CA ASN A 111 8.15 9.09 14.21
C ASN A 111 8.29 7.94 13.20
N PHE A 112 9.38 7.17 13.24
CA PHE A 112 9.55 6.01 12.38
C PHE A 112 8.58 4.89 12.74
N SER A 113 8.41 4.60 14.04
CA SER A 113 7.43 3.61 14.53
C SER A 113 6.00 4.02 14.19
N LEU A 114 5.65 5.31 14.31
CA LEU A 114 4.37 5.84 13.86
C LEU A 114 4.19 5.73 12.33
N ALA A 115 5.23 6.06 11.55
CA ALA A 115 5.19 5.89 10.10
C ALA A 115 5.00 4.43 9.69
N CYS A 116 5.64 3.49 10.38
CA CYS A 116 5.42 2.05 10.20
C CYS A 116 3.95 1.68 10.46
N ALA A 117 3.38 2.10 11.59
CA ALA A 117 1.98 1.85 11.91
C ALA A 117 1.03 2.49 10.87
N MET A 118 1.29 3.73 10.47
CA MET A 118 0.54 4.41 9.42
C MET A 118 0.64 3.68 8.08
N SER A 119 1.83 3.17 7.72
CA SER A 119 2.05 2.41 6.48
C SER A 119 1.23 1.11 6.45
N LEU A 120 1.06 0.47 7.61
CA LEU A 120 0.22 -0.72 7.74
C LEU A 120 -1.24 -0.39 7.41
N PHE A 121 -1.82 0.62 8.06
CA PHE A 121 -3.22 1.00 7.84
C PHE A 121 -3.46 1.64 6.49
N ALA A 122 -2.53 2.46 5.99
CA ALA A 122 -2.59 3.00 4.64
C ALA A 122 -2.51 1.88 3.59
N GLY A 123 -1.68 0.86 3.83
CA GLY A 123 -1.65 -0.37 3.02
C GLY A 123 -3.00 -1.09 3.04
N ILE A 124 -3.57 -1.35 4.22
CA ILE A 124 -4.90 -1.97 4.35
C ILE A 124 -5.93 -1.18 3.54
N ALA A 125 -6.01 0.13 3.75
CA ALA A 125 -6.94 1.01 3.07
C ALA A 125 -6.79 0.96 1.54
N PHE A 126 -5.55 1.08 1.04
CA PHE A 126 -5.26 1.16 -0.39
C PHE A 126 -5.58 -0.13 -1.14
N TYR A 127 -5.17 -1.29 -0.63
CA TYR A 127 -5.41 -2.56 -1.33
C TYR A 127 -6.84 -3.06 -1.11
N ALA A 128 -7.43 -2.83 0.07
CA ALA A 128 -8.86 -3.09 0.29
C ALA A 128 -9.72 -2.26 -0.68
N HIS A 129 -9.37 -0.98 -0.87
CA HIS A 129 -9.98 -0.11 -1.87
C HIS A 129 -10.01 -0.75 -3.26
N TRP A 130 -8.84 -1.15 -3.78
CA TRP A 130 -8.74 -1.70 -5.13
C TRP A 130 -9.63 -2.93 -5.32
N LEU A 131 -9.61 -3.84 -4.36
CA LEU A 131 -10.35 -5.09 -4.48
C LEU A 131 -11.86 -4.88 -4.26
N ALA A 132 -12.26 -4.24 -3.17
CA ALA A 132 -13.67 -4.10 -2.83
C ALA A 132 -14.43 -3.25 -3.86
N ILE A 133 -13.86 -2.15 -4.35
CA ILE A 133 -14.54 -1.33 -5.37
C ILE A 133 -14.60 -2.07 -6.71
N LEU A 134 -13.55 -2.81 -7.09
CA LEU A 134 -13.57 -3.62 -8.32
C LEU A 134 -14.67 -4.69 -8.25
N LEU A 135 -14.72 -5.46 -7.16
CA LEU A 135 -15.74 -6.49 -6.96
C LEU A 135 -17.14 -5.87 -6.91
N PHE A 136 -17.32 -4.74 -6.23
CA PHE A 136 -18.60 -4.05 -6.19
C PHE A 136 -19.07 -3.64 -7.60
N MET A 137 -18.20 -3.03 -8.41
CA MET A 137 -18.56 -2.60 -9.76
C MET A 137 -18.92 -3.79 -10.68
N VAL A 138 -18.19 -4.91 -10.57
CA VAL A 138 -18.38 -6.06 -11.45
C VAL A 138 -19.53 -6.96 -10.99
N GLU A 139 -19.65 -7.23 -9.69
CA GLU A 139 -20.60 -8.21 -9.14
C GLU A 139 -21.96 -7.59 -8.76
N ILE A 140 -22.00 -6.31 -8.37
CA ILE A 140 -23.26 -5.64 -7.97
C ILE A 140 -23.78 -4.77 -9.10
N TRP A 141 -22.94 -3.92 -9.69
CA TRP A 141 -23.33 -3.02 -10.77
C TRP A 141 -23.25 -3.66 -12.16
N GLU A 142 -22.80 -4.91 -12.24
CA GLU A 142 -22.68 -5.68 -13.47
C GLU A 142 -21.87 -4.97 -14.56
N PHE A 143 -20.95 -4.08 -14.17
CA PHE A 143 -20.06 -3.39 -15.10
C PHE A 143 -19.13 -4.39 -15.76
N THR A 144 -18.82 -4.14 -17.03
CA THR A 144 -17.74 -4.88 -17.68
C THR A 144 -16.41 -4.56 -17.00
N LEU A 145 -15.46 -5.49 -17.05
CA LEU A 145 -14.12 -5.30 -16.47
C LEU A 145 -13.41 -4.04 -17.00
N ILE A 146 -13.72 -3.63 -18.23
CA ILE A 146 -13.17 -2.43 -18.86
C ILE A 146 -13.75 -1.17 -18.23
N GLU A 147 -15.08 -1.13 -18.01
CA GLU A 147 -15.75 0.01 -17.38
C GLU A 147 -15.30 0.19 -15.93
N ALA A 148 -15.25 -0.90 -15.17
CA ALA A 148 -14.74 -0.89 -13.80
C ALA A 148 -13.27 -0.46 -13.76
N GLY A 149 -12.44 -1.01 -14.66
CA GLY A 149 -11.03 -0.62 -14.79
C GLY A 149 -10.85 0.86 -15.12
N LEU A 150 -11.65 1.40 -16.06
CA LEU A 150 -11.60 2.81 -16.46
C LEU A 150 -11.99 3.73 -15.29
N LEU A 151 -13.05 3.41 -14.55
CA LEU A 151 -13.44 4.19 -13.37
C LEU A 151 -12.37 4.14 -12.28
N LEU A 152 -11.80 2.96 -12.01
CA LEU A 152 -10.71 2.82 -11.03
C LEU A 152 -9.46 3.63 -11.40
N THR A 153 -9.25 3.97 -12.68
CA THR A 153 -8.13 4.86 -13.07
C THR A 153 -8.24 6.29 -12.53
N ILE A 154 -9.43 6.72 -12.11
CA ILE A 154 -9.65 8.06 -11.53
C ILE A 154 -8.81 8.25 -10.26
N MET A 155 -8.64 7.21 -9.45
CA MET A 155 -7.79 7.29 -8.25
C MET A 155 -6.32 7.57 -8.59
N PRO A 156 -5.59 6.73 -9.35
CA PRO A 156 -4.19 7.00 -9.68
C PRO A 156 -4.02 8.26 -10.51
N ALA A 157 -4.99 8.63 -11.37
CA ALA A 157 -4.95 9.89 -12.11
C ALA A 157 -5.00 11.11 -11.18
N SER A 158 -5.94 11.13 -10.24
CA SER A 158 -6.01 12.19 -9.22
C SER A 158 -4.79 12.18 -8.30
N MET A 159 -4.32 11.01 -7.85
CA MET A 159 -3.10 10.88 -7.06
C MET A 159 -1.90 11.49 -7.79
N SER A 160 -1.72 11.17 -9.07
CA SER A 160 -0.65 11.73 -9.90
C SER A 160 -0.74 13.25 -10.01
N LEU A 161 -1.94 13.79 -10.23
CA LEU A 161 -2.18 15.23 -10.37
C LEU A 161 -1.81 16.01 -9.09
N PHE A 162 -2.22 15.49 -7.92
CA PHE A 162 -2.00 16.17 -6.64
C PHE A 162 -0.63 15.90 -6.03
N SER A 163 0.04 14.79 -6.38
CA SER A 163 1.33 14.40 -5.81
C SER A 163 2.41 15.48 -5.93
N VAL A 164 2.51 16.15 -7.09
CA VAL A 164 3.50 17.21 -7.34
C VAL A 164 3.27 18.42 -6.43
N TRP A 165 2.01 18.79 -6.24
CA TRP A 165 1.62 19.92 -5.40
C TRP A 165 1.84 19.62 -3.92
N PHE A 166 1.46 18.41 -3.48
CA PHE A 166 1.66 17.97 -2.11
C PHE A 166 3.13 17.79 -1.75
N GLY A 167 3.98 17.32 -2.66
CA GLY A 167 5.43 17.30 -2.45
C GLY A 167 5.99 18.69 -2.14
N LYS A 168 5.74 19.67 -3.04
CA LYS A 168 6.20 21.06 -2.86
C LYS A 168 5.66 21.71 -1.57
N LEU A 169 4.40 21.44 -1.26
CA LEU A 169 3.77 21.99 -0.05
C LEU A 169 4.34 21.32 1.21
N ALA A 170 4.68 20.04 1.16
CA ALA A 170 5.26 19.30 2.27
C ALA A 170 6.66 19.81 2.61
N ASP A 171 7.47 20.09 1.58
CA ASP A 171 8.82 20.64 1.75
C ASP A 171 8.80 22.02 2.42
N SER A 172 7.78 22.84 2.10
CA SER A 172 7.69 24.22 2.61
C SER A 172 6.97 24.36 3.95
N ARG A 173 5.88 23.60 4.19
CA ARG A 173 5.00 23.74 5.36
C ARG A 173 5.01 22.52 6.29
N GLY A 174 5.79 21.49 5.97
CA GLY A 174 5.79 20.22 6.68
C GLY A 174 4.62 19.31 6.26
N TYR A 175 4.68 18.06 6.71
CA TYR A 175 3.79 17.00 6.24
C TYR A 175 2.37 17.04 6.84
N ARG A 176 2.24 17.43 8.12
CA ARG A 176 0.97 17.42 8.87
C ARG A 176 -0.17 18.23 8.21
N PRO A 177 0.03 19.48 7.73
CA PRO A 177 -1.04 20.26 7.09
C PRO A 177 -1.56 19.68 5.78
N ILE A 178 -0.93 18.63 5.24
CA ILE A 178 -1.32 17.98 3.98
C ILE A 178 -1.90 16.60 4.25
N VAL A 179 -1.27 15.83 5.13
CA VAL A 179 -1.72 14.48 5.51
C VAL A 179 -3.08 14.52 6.20
N ILE A 180 -3.28 15.41 7.17
CA ILE A 180 -4.51 15.46 7.97
C ILE A 180 -5.72 15.78 7.08
N PRO A 181 -5.76 16.87 6.29
CA PRO A 181 -6.89 17.14 5.40
C PRO A 181 -7.10 16.03 4.37
N GLY A 182 -6.02 15.50 3.77
CA GLY A 182 -6.13 14.43 2.77
C GLY A 182 -6.76 13.15 3.33
N LEU A 183 -6.37 12.73 4.54
CA LEU A 183 -6.94 11.55 5.21
C LEU A 183 -8.38 11.78 5.70
N ILE A 184 -8.72 13.01 6.10
CA ILE A 184 -10.10 13.40 6.39
C ILE A 184 -10.94 13.29 5.12
N THR A 185 -10.48 13.87 4.01
CA THR A 185 -11.16 13.81 2.71
C THR A 185 -11.35 12.36 2.25
N TYR A 186 -10.31 11.53 2.35
CA TYR A 186 -10.38 10.09 2.06
C TYR A 186 -11.48 9.40 2.88
N SER A 187 -11.41 9.53 4.21
CA SER A 187 -12.27 8.79 5.12
C SER A 187 -13.72 9.28 5.02
N LEU A 188 -13.92 10.60 4.90
CA LEU A 188 -15.25 11.19 4.80
C LEU A 188 -15.94 10.81 3.49
N LEU A 189 -15.24 10.87 2.36
CA LEU A 189 -15.85 10.56 1.07
C LEU A 189 -16.18 9.07 0.92
N PHE A 190 -15.35 8.16 1.45
CA PHE A 190 -15.74 6.75 1.51
C PHE A 190 -16.85 6.47 2.52
N LEU A 191 -16.93 7.22 3.62
CA LEU A 191 -18.07 7.12 4.53
C LEU A 191 -19.36 7.57 3.85
N ILE A 192 -19.33 8.70 3.14
CA ILE A 192 -20.47 9.20 2.35
C ILE A 192 -20.86 8.17 1.28
N MET A 193 -19.89 7.60 0.57
CA MET A 193 -20.13 6.52 -0.39
C MET A 193 -20.80 5.34 0.31
N TRP A 194 -20.25 4.85 1.41
CA TRP A 194 -20.85 3.72 2.14
C TRP A 194 -22.30 4.00 2.59
N VAL A 195 -22.60 5.19 3.08
CA VAL A 195 -23.96 5.54 3.52
C VAL A 195 -24.95 5.55 2.36
N ASN A 196 -24.56 6.10 1.21
CA ASN A 196 -25.49 6.40 0.11
C ASN A 196 -25.44 5.41 -1.05
N ILE A 197 -24.44 4.53 -1.11
CA ILE A 197 -24.30 3.56 -2.20
C ILE A 197 -25.49 2.61 -2.24
N ASP A 198 -25.95 2.31 -3.44
CA ASP A 198 -27.11 1.48 -3.72
C ASP A 198 -26.78 0.43 -4.79
N GLN A 199 -27.72 -0.49 -5.04
CA GLN A 199 -27.62 -1.53 -6.06
C GLN A 199 -27.53 -0.93 -7.47
N ASP A 200 -28.10 0.25 -7.70
CA ASP A 200 -27.96 0.96 -8.97
C ASP A 200 -26.64 1.76 -9.04
N PRO A 201 -26.00 1.86 -10.22
CA PRO A 201 -24.78 2.64 -10.38
C PRO A 201 -24.95 4.13 -10.09
N GLN A 202 -24.30 4.62 -9.03
CA GLN A 202 -24.34 6.02 -8.62
C GLN A 202 -22.97 6.69 -8.80
N LEU A 203 -22.67 7.09 -10.03
CA LEU A 203 -21.40 7.74 -10.38
C LEU A 203 -21.19 9.09 -9.68
N LEU A 204 -22.27 9.80 -9.35
CA LEU A 204 -22.21 11.11 -8.68
C LEU A 204 -21.60 11.02 -7.26
N ILE A 205 -21.74 9.88 -6.60
CA ILE A 205 -21.17 9.63 -5.26
C ILE A 205 -19.82 8.93 -5.37
N THR A 206 -19.68 8.03 -6.35
CA THR A 206 -18.49 7.21 -6.53
C THR A 206 -17.29 7.99 -7.04
N ILE A 207 -17.49 8.86 -8.04
CA ILE A 207 -16.39 9.64 -8.63
C ILE A 207 -15.72 10.56 -7.58
N PRO A 208 -16.47 11.34 -6.77
CA PRO A 208 -15.87 12.09 -5.68
C PRO A 208 -15.09 11.22 -4.69
N ALA A 209 -15.61 10.04 -4.32
CA ALA A 209 -14.88 9.11 -3.46
C ALA A 209 -13.57 8.62 -4.07
N LEU A 210 -13.55 8.31 -5.37
CA LEU A 210 -12.33 7.94 -6.09
C LEU A 210 -11.32 9.09 -6.17
N ILE A 211 -11.77 10.32 -6.45
CA ILE A 211 -10.90 11.50 -6.44
C ILE A 211 -10.34 11.77 -5.03
N GLY A 212 -11.21 11.71 -4.02
CA GLY A 212 -10.84 11.84 -2.62
C GLY A 212 -9.84 10.80 -2.17
N SER A 213 -9.97 9.57 -2.69
CA SER A 213 -9.03 8.50 -2.43
C SER A 213 -7.64 8.79 -2.97
N GLY A 214 -7.56 9.33 -4.19
CA GLY A 214 -6.29 9.75 -4.79
C GLY A 214 -5.66 10.92 -4.06
N ILE A 215 -6.46 11.91 -3.62
CA ILE A 215 -6.00 13.03 -2.79
C ILE A 215 -5.42 12.53 -1.46
N GLY A 216 -6.15 11.67 -0.74
CA GLY A 216 -5.67 11.16 0.55
C GLY A 216 -4.44 10.28 0.44
N MET A 217 -4.34 9.46 -0.61
CA MET A 217 -3.16 8.62 -0.82
C MET A 217 -1.95 9.44 -1.32
N ALA A 218 -2.20 10.49 -2.11
CA ALA A 218 -1.15 11.41 -2.54
C ALA A 218 -0.53 12.20 -1.39
N SER A 219 -1.26 12.45 -0.30
CA SER A 219 -0.70 13.12 0.88
C SER A 219 0.12 12.19 1.78
N VAL A 220 -0.31 10.92 1.88
CA VAL A 220 0.27 9.94 2.79
C VAL A 220 1.58 9.34 2.26
N TRP A 221 1.60 8.86 1.01
CA TRP A 221 2.76 8.10 0.51
C TRP A 221 4.07 8.88 0.52
N PRO A 222 4.14 10.13 0.03
CA PRO A 222 5.37 10.92 0.08
C PRO A 222 5.83 11.17 1.52
N THR A 223 4.89 11.39 2.44
CA THR A 223 5.19 11.60 3.86
C THR A 223 5.84 10.38 4.49
N LEU A 224 5.27 9.19 4.27
CA LEU A 224 5.80 7.95 4.81
C LEU A 224 7.20 7.68 4.26
N THR A 225 7.38 7.76 2.94
CA THR A 225 8.68 7.56 2.31
C THR A 225 9.71 8.57 2.81
N SER A 226 9.32 9.83 3.00
CA SER A 226 10.20 10.86 3.53
C SER A 226 10.59 10.62 4.99
N ILE A 227 9.66 10.18 5.86
CA ILE A 227 10.00 9.79 7.23
C ILE A 227 10.96 8.60 7.23
N GLY A 228 10.75 7.61 6.35
CA GLY A 228 11.66 6.47 6.19
C GLY A 228 13.05 6.87 5.70
N ALA A 229 13.12 7.85 4.81
CA ALA A 229 14.37 8.38 4.29
C ALA A 229 15.12 9.23 5.33
N ASN A 230 14.41 10.05 6.10
CA ASN A 230 14.99 11.00 7.06
C ASN A 230 15.17 10.41 8.47
N ALA A 231 14.75 9.17 8.74
CA ALA A 231 14.77 8.59 10.08
C ALA A 231 16.19 8.44 10.67
N ILE A 232 17.22 8.25 9.84
CA ILE A 232 18.64 8.16 10.22
C ILE A 232 19.48 8.67 9.04
N GLY A 233 20.58 9.39 9.32
CA GLY A 233 21.48 9.98 8.30
C GLY A 233 21.95 9.02 7.20
N ASP A 234 22.52 9.59 6.12
CA ASP A 234 22.74 9.07 4.76
C ASP A 234 23.08 7.57 4.55
N ASN A 235 23.60 6.86 5.55
CA ASN A 235 23.96 5.44 5.45
C ASN A 235 22.80 4.43 5.54
N SER A 236 21.57 4.84 5.85
CA SER A 236 20.44 3.91 6.09
C SER A 236 19.11 4.26 5.40
N ILE A 237 19.09 5.27 4.53
CA ILE A 237 17.91 5.71 3.77
C ILE A 237 17.22 4.53 3.05
N SER A 238 18.02 3.64 2.45
CA SER A 238 17.52 2.47 1.71
C SER A 238 16.85 1.43 2.62
N SER A 239 17.30 1.29 3.88
CA SER A 239 16.77 0.33 4.83
C SER A 239 15.43 0.80 5.41
N GLY A 240 15.34 2.06 5.83
CA GLY A 240 14.11 2.63 6.41
C GLY A 240 12.93 2.63 5.43
N THR A 241 13.18 3.04 4.18
CA THR A 241 12.17 3.00 3.10
C THR A 241 11.74 1.57 2.75
N SER A 242 12.69 0.63 2.74
CA SER A 242 12.38 -0.79 2.49
C SER A 242 11.49 -1.40 3.57
N ILE A 243 11.69 -1.04 4.84
CA ILE A 243 10.83 -1.46 5.96
C ILE A 243 9.42 -0.91 5.79
N ILE A 244 9.28 0.38 5.46
CA ILE A 244 7.98 1.01 5.20
C ILE A 244 7.22 0.29 4.09
N HIS A 245 7.89 0.02 2.95
CA HIS A 245 7.26 -0.72 1.86
C HIS A 245 6.91 -2.16 2.24
N THR A 246 7.76 -2.82 3.03
CA THR A 246 7.48 -4.18 3.52
C THR A 246 6.22 -4.20 4.38
N ILE A 247 6.08 -3.26 5.31
CA ILE A 247 4.90 -3.12 6.16
C ILE A 247 3.66 -2.77 5.32
N GLN A 248 3.80 -1.91 4.33
CA GLN A 248 2.74 -1.60 3.37
C GLN A 248 2.28 -2.85 2.61
N ARG A 249 3.18 -3.76 2.20
CA ARG A 249 2.81 -5.03 1.55
C ARG A 249 2.06 -5.97 2.50
N ILE A 250 2.48 -6.05 3.76
CA ILE A 250 1.76 -6.81 4.80
C ILE A 250 0.36 -6.21 4.99
N GLY A 251 0.26 -4.88 5.13
CA GLY A 251 -1.01 -4.17 5.24
C GLY A 251 -1.91 -4.41 4.03
N GLY A 252 -1.33 -4.41 2.82
CA GLY A 252 -2.06 -4.69 1.60
C GLY A 252 -2.66 -6.09 1.53
N ALA A 253 -1.86 -7.10 1.92
CA ALA A 253 -2.33 -8.48 2.02
C ALA A 253 -3.47 -8.61 3.04
N LEU A 254 -3.33 -7.98 4.21
CA LEU A 254 -4.38 -7.94 5.22
C LEU A 254 -5.65 -7.24 4.72
N GLY A 255 -5.53 -6.11 4.02
CA GLY A 255 -6.67 -5.40 3.45
C GLY A 255 -7.47 -6.26 2.47
N ILE A 256 -6.78 -6.97 1.58
CA ILE A 256 -7.40 -7.93 0.66
C ILE A 256 -8.13 -9.04 1.43
N ALA A 257 -7.48 -9.63 2.43
CA ALA A 257 -8.09 -10.71 3.20
C ALA A 257 -9.29 -10.24 4.04
N ILE A 258 -9.24 -9.04 4.62
CA ILE A 258 -10.39 -8.47 5.36
C ILE A 258 -11.57 -8.30 4.41
N VAL A 259 -11.36 -7.73 3.22
CA VAL A 259 -12.43 -7.58 2.21
C VAL A 259 -13.04 -8.92 1.84
N LEU A 260 -12.21 -9.90 1.48
CA LEU A 260 -12.69 -11.23 1.12
C LEU A 260 -13.39 -11.93 2.29
N ALA A 261 -12.89 -11.79 3.52
CA ALA A 261 -13.50 -12.36 4.70
C ALA A 261 -14.87 -11.73 5.02
N VAL A 262 -15.02 -10.42 4.84
CA VAL A 262 -16.31 -9.73 4.99
C VAL A 262 -17.31 -10.20 3.94
N ILE A 263 -16.90 -10.25 2.66
CA ILE A 263 -17.77 -10.70 1.56
C ILE A 263 -18.17 -12.17 1.74
N SER A 264 -17.20 -13.03 2.01
CA SER A 264 -17.42 -14.49 2.17
C SER A 264 -18.20 -14.82 3.44
N GLY A 265 -17.88 -14.15 4.55
CA GLY A 265 -18.54 -14.36 5.84
C GLY A 265 -20.00 -13.91 5.84
N LEU A 266 -20.34 -12.92 5.01
CA LEU A 266 -21.69 -12.41 4.81
C LEU A 266 -22.37 -13.03 3.58
N SER A 267 -21.80 -14.05 2.94
CA SER A 267 -22.40 -14.69 1.75
C SER A 267 -23.74 -15.39 2.02
N GLY A 268 -24.09 -15.66 3.27
CA GLY A 268 -25.43 -16.12 3.67
C GLY A 268 -26.47 -15.00 3.83
N SER A 269 -26.05 -13.74 3.72
CA SER A 269 -26.89 -12.54 3.71
C SER A 269 -27.01 -11.96 2.29
N ASP A 270 -27.71 -10.84 2.13
CA ASP A 270 -27.80 -10.13 0.86
C ASP A 270 -26.39 -9.80 0.29
N THR A 271 -26.13 -10.18 -0.97
CA THR A 271 -24.82 -10.01 -1.63
C THR A 271 -24.42 -8.54 -1.69
N PHE A 272 -25.40 -7.66 -1.88
CA PHE A 272 -25.21 -6.22 -1.82
C PHE A 272 -24.72 -5.77 -0.44
N PHE A 273 -25.36 -6.26 0.63
CA PHE A 273 -24.98 -5.92 2.00
C PHE A 273 -23.54 -6.36 2.34
N ALA A 274 -23.14 -7.54 1.88
CA ALA A 274 -21.78 -8.06 2.04
C ALA A 274 -20.74 -7.13 1.38
N HIS A 275 -20.97 -6.75 0.12
CA HIS A 275 -20.09 -5.86 -0.65
C HIS A 275 -20.06 -4.44 -0.08
N ARG A 276 -21.22 -3.89 0.27
CA ARG A 276 -21.34 -2.60 0.95
C ARG A 276 -20.58 -2.62 2.28
N SER A 277 -20.65 -3.69 3.05
CA SER A 277 -19.92 -3.81 4.33
C SER A 277 -18.41 -3.84 4.13
N ALA A 278 -17.91 -4.43 3.04
CA ALA A 278 -16.48 -4.39 2.71
C ALA A 278 -15.98 -2.95 2.44
N ILE A 279 -16.86 -2.05 1.97
CA ILE A 279 -16.50 -0.64 1.77
C ILE A 279 -16.22 0.09 3.10
N LEU A 280 -16.73 -0.39 4.25
CA LEU A 280 -16.39 0.21 5.56
C LEU A 280 -14.92 0.06 5.95
N VAL A 281 -14.21 -0.90 5.35
CA VAL A 281 -12.80 -1.12 5.64
C VAL A 281 -11.97 0.11 5.28
N MET A 282 -12.29 0.80 4.17
CA MET A 282 -11.55 1.99 3.74
C MET A 282 -11.65 3.15 4.75
N PRO A 283 -12.82 3.69 5.11
CA PRO A 283 -12.91 4.83 6.01
C PRO A 283 -12.40 4.49 7.41
N ILE A 284 -12.52 3.24 7.88
CA ILE A 284 -11.96 2.81 9.18
C ILE A 284 -10.43 2.83 9.12
N ALA A 285 -9.82 2.20 8.12
CA ALA A 285 -8.36 2.17 7.98
C ALA A 285 -7.78 3.57 7.70
N GLY A 286 -8.51 4.41 6.94
CA GLY A 286 -8.20 5.82 6.73
C GLY A 286 -8.23 6.62 8.03
N ALA A 287 -9.28 6.45 8.85
CA ALA A 287 -9.40 7.11 10.14
C ALA A 287 -8.33 6.64 11.14
N MET A 288 -7.95 5.37 11.14
CA MET A 288 -6.83 4.87 11.94
C MET A 288 -5.50 5.52 11.52
N THR A 289 -5.26 5.64 10.22
CA THR A 289 -4.09 6.33 9.69
C THR A 289 -4.11 7.81 10.09
N LEU A 290 -5.28 8.45 10.07
CA LEU A 290 -5.48 9.84 10.49
C LEU A 290 -5.15 10.01 11.97
N LEU A 291 -5.68 9.15 12.84
CA LEU A 291 -5.42 9.18 14.28
C LEU A 291 -3.93 9.05 14.57
N LEU A 292 -3.24 8.14 13.90
CA LEU A 292 -1.78 7.98 14.03
C LEU A 292 -1.02 9.21 13.54
N SER A 293 -1.48 9.84 12.45
CA SER A 293 -0.86 11.06 11.92
C SER A 293 -0.93 12.25 12.89
N CYS A 294 -1.95 12.28 13.76
CA CYS A 294 -2.07 13.29 14.81
C CYS A 294 -0.97 13.16 15.87
N PHE A 295 -0.34 12.00 16.02
CA PHE A 295 0.76 11.79 16.97
C PHE A 295 2.15 12.01 16.34
N LEU A 296 2.24 12.29 15.04
CA LEU A 296 3.51 12.65 14.41
C LEU A 296 3.99 13.99 14.96
N ASP A 297 5.22 14.01 15.47
CA ASP A 297 5.87 15.25 15.86
C ASP A 297 6.22 16.05 14.59
N ALA A 298 6.19 17.38 14.67
CA ALA A 298 6.61 18.23 13.55
C ALA A 298 8.06 17.86 13.15
N PRO A 299 8.42 17.92 11.86
CA PRO A 299 9.79 17.64 11.45
C PRO A 299 10.72 18.56 12.25
N GLN A 300 11.63 17.96 13.04
CA GLN A 300 12.71 18.71 13.67
C GLN A 300 13.54 19.29 12.53
N ARG A 301 13.44 20.60 12.34
CA ARG A 301 14.37 21.37 11.52
C ARG A 301 15.72 21.44 12.23
N ASP A 302 16.38 20.31 12.43
CA ASP A 302 17.81 20.30 12.70
C ASP A 302 18.52 19.93 11.41
N PHE A 303 18.54 20.91 10.50
CA PHE A 303 19.61 21.01 9.51
C PHE A 303 20.78 21.72 10.20
N ARG A 304 21.76 20.95 10.64
CA ARG A 304 23.14 21.42 10.79
C ARG A 304 24.06 20.53 9.98
#